data_AF-A0A351VH32-F1
#
_entry.id   AF-A0A351VH32-F1
#
_cell.length_a   1.000
_cell.length_b   1.000
_cell.length_c   1.000
_cell.angle_alpha   90.00
_cell.angle_beta   90.00
_cell.angle_gamma   90.00
#
_symmetry.space_group_name_H-M   'P 1'
#
loop_
_entity.id
_entity.type
_entity.pdbx_description
1 polymer ?
#
loop_
_entity_poly.entity_id
_entity_poly.type
_entity_poly.pdbx_seq_one_letter_code
_entity_poly.pdbx_strand_id
1 'polypeptide(L)'
;MYHGLCFLLLLMVYNCSTVFAADSDAVGRVKTIKGSVYILRGGEQSAANIDMKIVRNDILLTGKQGSMGIVFNDNSTLSLGPDTKFQLASYEFNALEKKAGFVGQIRRGTMIYLSGLIARMNADATRFETPVAVAGVRGTKLAIKVEGGDNE
;
A
#
# COMPACT_ATOMS: atom_id res chain seq x y z
N MET A 1 -49.56 -34.82 -23.20
CA MET A 1 -49.58 -33.77 -22.15
C MET A 1 -48.43 -33.90 -21.13
N TYR A 2 -47.22 -34.36 -21.52
CA TYR A 2 -46.02 -34.40 -20.63
C TYR A 2 -44.68 -34.14 -21.37
N HIS A 3 -44.70 -33.59 -22.60
CA HIS A 3 -43.46 -33.28 -23.35
C HIS A 3 -42.97 -31.83 -23.18
N GLY A 4 -43.78 -30.94 -22.59
CA GLY A 4 -43.39 -29.54 -22.34
C GLY A 4 -42.75 -29.27 -20.98
N LEU A 5 -42.87 -30.21 -20.02
CA LEU A 5 -42.41 -30.00 -18.64
C LEU A 5 -40.95 -30.41 -18.42
N CYS A 6 -40.37 -31.21 -19.32
CA CYS A 6 -38.97 -31.66 -19.24
C CYS A 6 -37.98 -30.65 -19.85
N PHE A 7 -38.44 -29.77 -20.75
CA PHE A 7 -37.58 -28.76 -21.38
C PHE A 7 -37.38 -27.50 -20.52
N LEU A 8 -38.25 -27.29 -19.52
CA LEU A 8 -38.21 -26.12 -18.64
C LEU A 8 -37.34 -26.32 -17.38
N LEU A 9 -36.84 -27.54 -17.15
CA LEU A 9 -36.00 -27.90 -16.00
C LEU A 9 -34.50 -28.01 -16.33
N LEU A 10 -34.13 -27.75 -17.59
CA LEU A 10 -32.73 -27.79 -18.06
C LEU A 10 -32.09 -26.38 -18.20
N LEU A 11 -32.74 -25.33 -17.68
CA LEU A 11 -32.30 -23.94 -17.82
C LEU A 11 -31.93 -23.28 -16.48
N MET A 12 -31.68 -24.09 -15.44
CA MET A 12 -31.41 -23.64 -14.06
C MET A 12 -30.00 -24.00 -13.58
N VAL A 13 -29.01 -24.16 -14.47
CA VAL A 13 -27.63 -24.57 -14.09
C VAL A 13 -26.54 -23.86 -14.90
N TYR A 14 -26.73 -22.62 -15.36
CA TYR A 14 -25.74 -22.02 -16.27
C TYR A 14 -25.30 -20.59 -16.02
N ASN A 15 -25.34 -20.05 -14.80
CA ASN A 15 -24.66 -18.77 -14.52
C ASN A 15 -24.13 -18.66 -13.08
N CYS A 16 -23.25 -19.56 -12.68
CA CYS A 16 -22.31 -19.25 -11.60
C CYS A 16 -20.98 -18.80 -12.25
N SER A 17 -20.96 -17.56 -12.76
CA SER A 17 -19.71 -16.95 -13.18
C SER A 17 -18.88 -16.69 -11.93
N THR A 18 -17.88 -17.53 -11.70
CA THR A 18 -16.83 -17.26 -10.71
C THR A 18 -16.01 -16.07 -11.21
N VAL A 19 -16.33 -14.88 -10.69
CA VAL A 19 -15.47 -13.71 -10.89
C VAL A 19 -14.20 -13.96 -10.08
N PHE A 20 -13.14 -14.41 -10.77
CA PHE A 20 -11.79 -14.32 -10.25
C PHE A 20 -11.43 -12.84 -10.20
N ALA A 21 -11.64 -12.20 -9.05
CA ALA A 21 -11.06 -10.89 -8.79
C ALA A 21 -9.53 -11.06 -8.83
N ALA A 22 -8.92 -10.63 -9.93
CA ALA A 22 -7.48 -10.55 -10.03
C ALA A 22 -6.99 -9.66 -8.87
N ASP A 23 -6.07 -10.20 -8.09
CA ASP A 23 -5.43 -9.58 -6.93
C ASP A 23 -4.42 -8.50 -7.38
N SER A 24 -4.83 -7.63 -8.32
CA SER A 24 -3.94 -6.79 -9.14
C SER A 24 -3.60 -5.43 -8.53
N ASP A 25 -4.10 -5.12 -7.33
CA ASP A 25 -3.87 -3.82 -6.67
C ASP A 25 -2.86 -3.88 -5.50
N ALA A 26 -2.38 -5.07 -5.14
CA ALA A 26 -1.38 -5.21 -4.08
C ALA A 26 -0.01 -4.69 -4.56
N VAL A 27 0.49 -3.67 -3.90
CA VAL A 27 1.77 -3.00 -4.24
C VAL A 27 2.91 -3.34 -3.29
N GLY A 28 2.58 -4.00 -2.17
CA GLY A 28 3.56 -4.45 -1.19
C GLY A 28 2.93 -5.27 -0.07
N ARG A 29 3.73 -5.65 0.92
CA ARG A 29 3.31 -6.44 2.08
C ARG A 29 3.97 -5.98 3.36
N VAL A 30 3.23 -6.06 4.46
CA VAL A 30 3.76 -5.88 5.80
C VAL A 30 4.67 -7.06 6.16
N LYS A 31 5.88 -6.78 6.63
CA LYS A 31 6.89 -7.78 7.00
C LYS A 31 7.28 -7.76 8.46
N THR A 32 7.12 -6.64 9.15
CA THR A 32 7.36 -6.56 10.59
C THR A 32 6.32 -5.67 11.25
N ILE A 33 5.97 -6.04 12.48
CA ILE A 33 5.04 -5.30 13.33
C ILE A 33 5.58 -5.31 14.75
N LYS A 34 5.49 -4.16 15.42
CA LYS A 34 5.64 -4.04 16.86
C LYS A 34 4.57 -3.09 17.39
N GLY A 35 3.99 -3.40 18.54
CA GLY A 35 2.97 -2.57 19.17
C GLY A 35 1.70 -2.41 18.31
N SER A 36 0.97 -1.33 18.54
CA SER A 36 -0.28 -1.04 17.82
C SER A 36 -0.01 -0.44 16.45
N VAL A 37 -0.49 -1.11 15.41
CA VAL A 37 -0.36 -0.69 14.02
C VAL A 37 -1.66 -0.96 13.26
N TYR A 38 -2.02 -0.06 12.35
CA TYR A 38 -3.29 -0.11 11.64
C TYR A 38 -3.11 0.28 10.17
N ILE A 39 -4.03 -0.22 9.34
CA ILE A 39 -4.21 0.21 7.96
C ILE A 39 -5.62 0.79 7.85
N LEU A 40 -5.70 2.03 7.41
CA LEU A 40 -6.95 2.70 7.05
C LEU A 40 -7.10 2.64 5.53
N ARG A 41 -8.13 1.92 5.06
CA ARG A 41 -8.42 1.68 3.64
C ARG A 41 -9.88 1.99 3.36
N GLY A 42 -10.14 2.89 2.42
CA GLY A 42 -11.53 3.25 2.06
C GLY A 42 -12.38 3.77 3.21
N GLY A 43 -11.75 4.34 4.25
CA GLY A 43 -12.42 4.80 5.47
C GLY A 43 -12.54 3.76 6.58
N GLU A 44 -12.23 2.49 6.31
CA GLU A 44 -12.23 1.43 7.31
C GLU A 44 -10.83 1.24 7.91
N GLN A 45 -10.73 1.31 9.23
CA GLN A 45 -9.49 1.04 9.96
C GLN A 45 -9.47 -0.41 10.44
N SER A 46 -8.41 -1.12 10.06
CA SER A 46 -8.15 -2.51 10.48
C SER A 46 -6.78 -2.62 11.13
N ALA A 47 -6.62 -3.55 12.08
CA ALA A 47 -5.31 -3.87 12.64
C ALA A 47 -4.43 -4.50 11.55
N ALA A 48 -3.19 -4.02 11.42
CA ALA A 48 -2.28 -4.60 10.44
C ALA A 48 -1.79 -5.97 10.94
N ASN A 49 -1.58 -6.91 10.02
CA ASN A 49 -0.99 -8.22 10.29
C ASN A 49 0.22 -8.46 9.38
N ILE A 50 1.10 -9.38 9.78
CA ILE A 50 2.20 -9.82 8.92
C ILE A 50 1.64 -10.40 7.62
N ASP A 51 2.33 -10.14 6.51
CA ASP A 51 1.97 -10.48 5.14
C ASP A 51 0.68 -9.86 4.60
N MET A 52 0.03 -8.99 5.38
CA MET A 52 -1.09 -8.18 4.91
C MET A 52 -0.66 -7.33 3.72
N LYS A 53 -1.50 -7.32 2.69
CA LYS A 53 -1.25 -6.58 1.44
C LYS A 53 -1.42 -5.09 1.67
N ILE A 54 -0.49 -4.32 1.16
CA ILE A 54 -0.61 -2.87 0.99
C ILE A 54 -1.14 -2.60 -0.41
N VAL A 55 -2.07 -1.67 -0.53
CA VAL A 55 -2.61 -1.20 -1.81
C VAL A 55 -2.46 0.32 -1.90
N ARG A 56 -2.67 0.87 -3.10
CA ARG A 56 -2.66 2.33 -3.31
C ARG A 56 -3.72 3.00 -2.44
N ASN A 57 -3.41 4.22 -1.99
CA ASN A 57 -4.22 5.04 -1.09
C ASN A 57 -4.36 4.53 0.35
N ASP A 58 -3.72 3.42 0.72
CA ASP A 58 -3.67 3.00 2.12
C ASP A 58 -3.01 4.08 2.99
N ILE A 59 -3.60 4.30 4.16
CA ILE A 59 -3.02 5.11 5.23
C ILE A 59 -2.53 4.16 6.32
N LEU A 60 -1.23 4.17 6.56
CA LEU A 60 -0.54 3.35 7.54
C LEU A 60 -0.35 4.16 8.82
N LEU A 61 -0.81 3.59 9.93
CA LEU A 61 -0.81 4.22 11.25
C LEU A 61 -0.01 3.37 12.23
N THR A 62 0.85 4.02 13.01
CA THR A 62 1.55 3.40 14.14
C THR A 62 1.22 4.17 15.43
N GLY A 63 1.07 3.46 16.53
CA GLY A 63 0.90 4.07 17.86
C GLY A 63 2.22 4.53 18.50
N LYS A 64 2.15 5.00 19.75
CA LYS A 64 3.29 5.53 20.53
C LYS A 64 4.48 4.60 20.70
N GLN A 65 4.24 3.29 20.64
CA GLN A 65 5.29 2.26 20.69
C GLN A 65 5.25 1.37 19.44
N GLY A 66 4.53 1.84 18.41
CA GLY A 66 4.25 1.11 17.18
C GLY A 66 5.40 1.21 16.19
N SER A 67 5.67 0.13 15.47
CA SER A 67 6.47 0.19 14.25
C SER A 67 5.99 -0.82 13.22
N MET A 68 6.12 -0.47 11.94
CA MET A 68 5.68 -1.30 10.82
C MET A 68 6.76 -1.30 9.73
N GLY A 69 7.17 -2.48 9.28
CA GLY A 69 8.04 -2.64 8.11
C GLY A 69 7.25 -3.16 6.92
N ILE A 70 7.44 -2.53 5.76
CA ILE A 70 6.81 -2.90 4.48
C ILE A 70 7.90 -3.20 3.46
N VAL A 71 7.66 -4.22 2.63
CA VAL A 71 8.41 -4.48 1.40
C VAL A 71 7.46 -4.32 0.22
N PHE A 72 7.84 -3.48 -0.74
CA PHE A 72 7.07 -3.22 -1.97
C PHE A 72 7.52 -4.13 -3.10
N ASN A 73 6.69 -4.23 -4.16
CA ASN A 73 6.93 -5.10 -5.30
C ASN A 73 8.18 -4.70 -6.13
N ASP A 74 8.66 -3.46 -6.00
CA ASP A 74 9.91 -2.99 -6.61
C ASP A 74 11.15 -3.31 -5.75
N ASN A 75 10.99 -4.09 -4.68
CA ASN A 75 11.99 -4.40 -3.66
C ASN A 75 12.43 -3.21 -2.81
N SER A 76 11.75 -2.06 -2.88
CA SER A 76 11.95 -1.00 -1.90
C SER A 76 11.40 -1.40 -0.54
N THR A 77 11.95 -0.83 0.52
CA THR A 77 11.46 -1.07 1.87
C THR A 77 11.14 0.23 2.57
N LEU A 78 10.10 0.19 3.40
CA LEU A 78 9.66 1.31 4.21
C LEU A 78 9.50 0.83 5.65
N SER A 79 10.22 1.47 6.56
CA SER A 79 10.07 1.28 8.00
C SER A 79 9.41 2.51 8.58
N LEU A 80 8.27 2.34 9.24
CA LEU A 80 7.57 3.37 9.98
C LEU A 80 7.87 3.19 11.48
N GLY A 81 8.30 4.27 12.12
CA GLY A 81 8.52 4.29 13.57
C GLY A 81 7.26 4.68 14.34
N PRO A 82 7.40 5.07 15.62
CA PRO A 82 6.27 5.48 16.47
C PRO A 82 5.49 6.68 15.93
N ASP A 83 4.23 6.78 16.35
CA ASP A 83 3.32 7.91 16.13
C ASP A 83 3.25 8.40 14.68
N THR A 84 3.34 7.45 13.74
CA THR A 84 3.45 7.75 12.31
C THR A 84 2.09 7.69 11.63
N LYS A 85 1.81 8.70 10.79
CA LYS A 85 0.71 8.68 9.81
C LYS A 85 1.31 8.86 8.43
N PHE A 86 1.36 7.76 7.68
CA PHE A 86 1.91 7.69 6.33
C PHE A 86 0.80 7.30 5.34
N GLN A 87 0.74 7.92 4.18
CA GLN A 87 -0.17 7.56 3.10
C GLN A 87 0.62 7.19 1.85
N LEU A 88 0.27 6.05 1.24
CA LEU A 88 0.78 5.69 -0.08
C LEU A 88 -0.10 6.32 -1.16
N ALA A 89 0.21 7.56 -1.54
CA ALA A 89 -0.62 8.32 -2.46
C ALA A 89 -0.55 7.80 -3.90
N SER A 90 0.63 7.33 -4.34
CA SER A 90 0.78 6.69 -5.65
C SER A 90 1.87 5.64 -5.62
N TYR A 91 1.63 4.58 -6.38
CA TYR A 91 2.60 3.52 -6.63
C TYR A 91 2.36 2.94 -8.02
N GLU A 92 3.38 3.04 -8.88
CA GLU A 92 3.39 2.48 -10.22
C GLU A 92 4.71 1.78 -10.44
N PHE A 93 4.64 0.48 -10.70
CA PHE A 93 5.81 -0.32 -11.02
C PHE A 93 5.47 -1.33 -12.10
N ASN A 94 5.96 -1.09 -13.31
CA ASN A 94 5.97 -2.06 -14.38
C ASN A 94 7.28 -1.90 -15.17
N ALA A 95 8.18 -2.87 -15.01
CA ALA A 95 9.48 -2.87 -15.66
C ALA A 95 9.39 -2.97 -17.20
N LEU A 96 8.41 -3.71 -17.72
CA LEU A 96 8.21 -3.92 -19.16
C LEU A 96 7.66 -2.66 -19.83
N GLU A 97 6.69 -2.01 -19.19
CA GLU A 97 6.06 -0.77 -19.69
C GLU A 97 6.83 0.50 -19.29
N LYS A 98 7.95 0.36 -18.57
CA LYS A 98 8.76 1.48 -18.02
C LYS A 98 7.94 2.46 -17.16
N LYS A 99 6.91 1.96 -16.47
CA LYS A 99 6.14 2.74 -15.49
C LYS A 99 6.85 2.68 -14.14
N ALA A 100 7.15 3.83 -13.59
CA ALA A 100 7.87 3.99 -12.33
C ALA A 100 7.34 5.23 -11.61
N GLY A 101 6.77 5.04 -10.43
CA GLY A 101 6.23 6.12 -9.61
C GLY A 101 6.07 5.66 -8.16
N PHE A 102 6.57 6.44 -7.22
CA PHE A 102 6.37 6.23 -5.79
C PHE A 102 6.15 7.57 -5.12
N VAL A 103 4.95 7.80 -4.60
CA VAL A 103 4.62 9.01 -3.84
C VAL A 103 4.12 8.60 -2.46
N GLY A 104 4.95 8.86 -1.46
CA GLY A 104 4.60 8.69 -0.05
C GLY A 104 4.34 10.03 0.61
N GLN A 105 3.29 10.14 1.42
CA GLN A 105 3.04 11.33 2.23
C GLN A 105 3.18 10.99 3.71
N ILE A 106 3.98 11.72 4.45
CA ILE A 106 4.10 11.57 5.90
C ILE A 106 3.60 12.84 6.57
N ARG A 107 2.59 12.69 7.44
CA ARG A 107 1.98 13.82 8.17
C ARG A 107 2.62 14.06 9.53
N ARG A 108 3.06 12.99 10.18
CA ARG A 108 3.78 12.99 11.46
C ARG A 108 4.54 11.69 11.65
N GLY A 109 5.50 11.70 12.56
CA GLY A 109 6.24 10.52 13.00
C GLY A 109 7.58 10.37 12.29
N THR A 110 8.02 9.12 12.13
CA THR A 110 9.35 8.82 11.58
C THR A 110 9.27 7.72 10.54
N MET A 111 10.12 7.82 9.53
CA MET A 111 10.27 6.75 8.56
C MET A 111 11.71 6.62 8.06
N ILE A 112 12.05 5.39 7.66
CA ILE A 112 13.24 5.08 6.87
C ILE A 112 12.78 4.39 5.60
N TYR A 113 13.20 4.92 4.46
CA TYR A 113 12.99 4.32 3.15
C TYR A 113 14.32 3.84 2.58
N LEU A 114 14.32 2.62 2.04
CA LEU A 114 15.41 2.09 1.22
C LEU A 114 14.91 1.91 -0.21
N SER A 115 15.61 2.54 -1.16
CA SER A 115 15.18 2.61 -2.55
C SER A 115 15.20 1.25 -3.24
N GLY A 116 14.17 0.97 -4.03
CA GLY A 116 14.05 -0.21 -4.87
C GLY A 116 14.34 0.08 -6.35
N LEU A 117 13.72 -0.72 -7.22
CA LEU A 117 13.88 -0.64 -8.67
C LEU A 117 13.25 0.62 -9.26
N ILE A 118 12.20 1.21 -8.67
CA ILE A 118 11.59 2.44 -9.18
C ILE A 118 12.62 3.57 -9.28
N ALA A 119 13.38 3.82 -8.20
CA ALA A 119 14.39 4.88 -8.16
C ALA A 119 15.58 4.62 -9.11
N ARG A 120 15.85 3.35 -9.44
CA ARG A 120 16.86 2.97 -10.45
C ARG A 120 16.37 3.18 -11.87
N MET A 121 15.10 2.92 -12.12
CA MET A 121 14.46 3.11 -13.43
C MET A 121 14.26 4.59 -13.75
N ASN A 122 13.84 5.37 -12.74
CA ASN A 122 13.65 6.81 -12.85
C ASN A 122 14.03 7.47 -11.53
N ALA A 123 15.13 8.24 -11.55
CA ALA A 123 15.69 8.87 -10.35
C ALA A 123 14.73 9.90 -9.71
N ASP A 124 13.80 10.47 -10.48
CA ASP A 124 12.85 11.47 -9.99
C ASP A 124 11.45 10.87 -9.72
N ALA A 125 11.26 9.55 -9.91
CA ALA A 125 9.98 8.87 -9.71
C ALA A 125 9.62 8.64 -8.23
N THR A 126 10.60 8.64 -7.34
CA THR A 126 10.37 8.46 -5.91
C THR A 126 10.44 9.79 -5.18
N ARG A 127 9.34 10.18 -4.54
CA ARG A 127 9.28 11.39 -3.72
C ARG A 127 8.43 11.19 -2.47
N PHE A 128 8.83 11.89 -1.42
CA PHE A 128 8.13 11.94 -0.15
C PHE A 128 7.65 13.36 0.12
N GLU A 129 6.36 13.51 0.41
CA GLU A 129 5.76 14.78 0.77
C GLU A 129 5.57 14.84 2.29
N THR A 130 5.93 15.98 2.85
CA THR A 130 5.70 16.34 4.25
C THR A 130 4.89 17.63 4.29
N PRO A 131 4.35 18.06 5.45
CA PRO A 131 3.57 19.31 5.52
C PRO A 131 4.34 20.55 5.04
N VAL A 132 5.67 20.55 5.15
CA VAL A 132 6.51 21.74 4.89
C VAL A 132 7.51 21.57 3.75
N ALA A 133 7.68 20.35 3.23
CA ALA A 133 8.73 20.04 2.25
C ALA A 133 8.41 18.82 1.39
N VAL A 134 9.04 18.74 0.22
CA VAL A 134 9.06 17.55 -0.64
C VAL A 134 10.50 17.07 -0.78
N ALA A 135 10.74 15.78 -0.55
CA ALA A 135 12.04 15.14 -0.67
C ALA A 135 12.02 14.12 -1.83
N GLY A 136 12.78 14.38 -2.88
CA GLY A 136 13.05 13.41 -3.94
C GLY A 136 14.12 12.40 -3.53
N VAL A 137 14.00 11.14 -3.96
CA VAL A 137 14.95 10.07 -3.63
C VAL A 137 15.57 9.52 -4.90
N ARG A 138 16.82 9.91 -5.15
CA ARG A 138 17.65 9.42 -6.27
C ARG A 138 18.58 8.25 -5.89
N GLY A 139 18.58 7.81 -4.62
CA GLY A 139 19.57 6.87 -4.09
C GLY A 139 19.27 6.39 -2.66
N THR A 140 20.17 5.57 -2.10
CA THR A 140 19.78 4.32 -1.43
C THR A 140 18.91 4.42 -0.19
N LYS A 141 19.08 5.46 0.63
CA LYS A 141 18.46 5.54 1.95
C LYS A 141 18.03 6.95 2.28
N LEU A 142 16.78 7.09 2.72
CA LEU A 142 16.23 8.35 3.23
C LEU A 142 15.64 8.11 4.62
N ALA A 143 15.89 9.03 5.54
CA ALA A 143 15.19 9.10 6.82
C ALA A 143 14.43 10.42 6.91
N ILE A 144 13.16 10.36 7.32
CA ILE A 144 12.32 11.55 7.54
C ILE A 144 11.80 11.49 8.97
N LYS A 145 11.87 12.64 9.66
CA LYS A 145 11.13 12.91 10.89
C LYS A 145 10.24 14.11 10.63
N VAL A 146 8.96 13.96 10.91
CA VAL A 146 8.00 15.07 10.96
C VAL A 146 7.50 15.15 12.38
N GLU A 147 7.84 16.23 13.07
CA GLU A 147 7.30 16.50 14.40
C GLU A 147 5.80 16.81 14.25
N GLY A 148 4.97 16.07 14.98
CA GLY A 148 3.55 16.40 15.06
C GLY A 148 3.43 17.66 15.90
N GLY A 149 2.93 18.75 15.32
CA GLY A 149 2.34 19.81 16.12
C GLY A 149 1.07 19.26 16.75
N ASP A 150 0.87 19.53 18.04
CA ASP A 150 -0.26 19.06 18.84
C ASP A 150 -1.62 19.64 18.39
N ASN A 151 -1.69 20.26 17.22
CA ASN A 151 -2.81 21.07 16.78
C ASN A 151 -3.37 20.61 15.42
N GLU A 152 -4.64 20.23 15.51
CA GLU A 152 -5.69 20.06 14.48
C GLU A 152 -5.98 18.64 13.96
#